data_AF-A0A9D0IHG2-F1
#
_entry.id   AF-A0A9D0IHG2-F1
#
_cell.length_a   1.000
_cell.length_b   1.000
_cell.length_c   1.000
_cell.angle_alpha   90.00
_cell.angle_beta   90.00
_cell.angle_gamma   90.00
#
_symmetry.space_group_name_H-M   'P 1'
#
loop_
_entity.id
_entity.type
_entity.pdbx_description
1 polymer ?
#
loop_
_entity_poly.entity_id
_entity_poly.type
_entity_poly.pdbx_seq_one_letter_code
_entity_poly.pdbx_strand_id
1 'polypeptide(L)'
;MVFTLPHELNEIWQYNRRWSADHLFKASAETLRQLLSDERYLGADVGLLASLHTWGRTASFHPHVHVLVTGGGLRGDEWRALTKEFLLPVGVLKAKFRGKWLSWLNAAYAQGHLKLPGHWSDSDWRRALRQVARKQWNVRIQGPYRHGSGVVNYLSRYLHGGPIKDQRLVDADASRVSFRYRDHHDGKEKTMTLKTEHFISRVLWHVPVKGQHNVRYYGLYVPGASRKRDLIRKQLGTMTGETVRPSEKPERICPACGAVLLHYRSTRRKISYIKNTRPLEGSGGIAQQKVGTDRFGLGWSPPQGQVSFFGPENGRST
;
A
#
# COMPACT_ATOMS: atom_id res chain seq x y z
N MET A 1 2.71 -12.34 -6.98
CA MET A 1 3.46 -12.53 -5.72
C MET A 1 3.15 -11.41 -4.76
N VAL A 2 3.26 -11.62 -3.44
CA VAL A 2 3.00 -10.59 -2.43
C VAL A 2 4.11 -10.57 -1.40
N PHE A 3 4.73 -9.42 -1.19
CA PHE A 3 5.77 -9.19 -0.17
C PHE A 3 5.21 -8.30 0.93
N THR A 4 5.27 -8.75 2.17
CA THR A 4 4.65 -8.05 3.31
C THR A 4 5.69 -7.78 4.39
N LEU A 5 5.67 -6.57 4.96
CA LEU A 5 6.51 -6.25 6.12
C LEU A 5 5.87 -6.76 7.43
N PRO A 6 6.68 -7.18 8.43
CA PRO A 6 6.18 -7.46 9.78
C PRO A 6 5.50 -6.24 10.40
N HIS A 7 4.47 -6.46 11.22
CA HIS A 7 3.71 -5.38 11.86
C HIS A 7 4.54 -4.54 12.82
N GLU A 8 5.63 -5.08 13.37
CA GLU A 8 6.55 -4.33 14.24
C GLU A 8 7.27 -3.20 13.51
N LEU A 9 7.36 -3.26 12.18
CA LEU A 9 7.89 -2.17 11.36
C LEU A 9 6.85 -1.11 11.06
N ASN A 10 5.59 -1.29 11.47
CA ASN A 10 4.53 -0.35 11.15
C ASN A 10 4.83 1.03 11.72
N GLU A 11 5.32 1.12 12.96
CA GLU A 11 5.62 2.40 13.58
C GLU A 11 6.74 3.15 12.84
N ILE A 12 7.84 2.45 12.55
CA ILE A 12 8.93 2.96 11.73
C ILE A 12 8.42 3.44 10.36
N TRP A 13 7.51 2.69 9.72
CA TRP A 13 6.90 3.13 8.48
C TRP A 13 6.15 4.46 8.64
N GLN A 14 5.41 4.67 9.73
CA GLN A 14 4.62 5.89 9.93
C GLN A 14 5.50 7.15 9.90
N TYR A 15 6.67 7.07 10.53
CA TYR A 15 7.63 8.16 10.58
C TYR A 15 8.46 8.29 9.29
N ASN A 16 8.53 7.24 8.46
CA ASN A 16 9.43 7.16 7.31
C ASN A 16 8.72 6.70 6.01
N ARG A 17 7.46 7.09 5.81
CA ARG A 17 6.55 6.53 4.78
C ARG A 17 7.16 6.45 3.38
N ARG A 18 7.82 7.53 2.93
CA ARG A 18 8.45 7.58 1.61
C ARG A 18 9.60 6.58 1.50
N TRP A 19 10.54 6.64 2.45
CA TRP A 19 11.69 5.74 2.48
C TRP A 19 11.24 4.27 2.57
N SER A 20 10.29 3.95 3.45
CA SER A 20 9.82 2.58 3.66
C SER A 20 9.13 2.01 2.43
N ALA A 21 8.31 2.80 1.75
CA ALA A 21 7.67 2.38 0.51
C ALA A 21 8.67 2.19 -0.63
N ASP A 22 9.61 3.13 -0.80
CA ASP A 22 10.68 3.03 -1.80
C ASP A 22 11.51 1.76 -1.60
N HIS A 23 11.87 1.46 -0.36
CA HIS A 23 12.69 0.29 -0.02
C HIS A 23 11.89 -1.02 -0.04
N LEU A 24 10.59 -1.00 0.25
CA LEU A 24 9.73 -2.17 0.07
C LEU A 24 9.65 -2.56 -1.41
N PHE A 25 9.46 -1.58 -2.31
CA PHE A 25 9.54 -1.80 -3.76
C PHE A 25 10.90 -2.33 -4.18
N LYS A 26 11.97 -1.64 -3.77
CA LYS A 26 13.36 -1.98 -4.13
C LYS A 26 13.72 -3.38 -3.68
N ALA A 27 13.44 -3.74 -2.43
CA ALA A 27 13.78 -5.04 -1.87
C ALA A 27 13.03 -6.16 -2.59
N SER A 28 11.73 -5.98 -2.85
CA SER A 28 10.92 -6.96 -3.58
C SER A 28 11.45 -7.17 -5.00
N ALA A 29 11.73 -6.08 -5.72
CA ALA A 29 12.20 -6.15 -7.11
C ALA A 29 13.62 -6.72 -7.22
N GLU A 30 14.55 -6.26 -6.39
CA GLU A 30 15.93 -6.76 -6.41
C GLU A 30 16.03 -8.21 -5.98
N THR A 31 15.27 -8.64 -4.98
CA THR A 31 15.24 -10.05 -4.59
C THR A 31 14.81 -10.92 -5.76
N LEU A 32 13.76 -10.54 -6.49
CA LEU A 32 13.28 -11.30 -7.63
C LEU A 32 14.27 -11.30 -8.79
N ARG A 33 14.80 -10.13 -9.15
CA ARG A 33 15.76 -10.02 -10.26
C ARG A 33 17.03 -10.81 -9.97
N GLN A 34 17.58 -10.69 -8.76
CA GLN A 34 18.80 -11.39 -8.38
C GLN A 34 18.64 -12.91 -8.40
N LEU A 35 17.50 -13.41 -7.91
CA LEU A 35 17.25 -14.86 -7.91
C LEU A 35 16.91 -15.36 -9.32
N LEU A 36 16.12 -14.63 -10.10
CA LEU A 36 15.73 -15.10 -11.44
C LEU A 36 16.84 -14.96 -12.48
N SER A 37 17.82 -14.08 -12.27
CA SER A 37 19.03 -14.02 -13.09
C SER A 37 20.02 -15.16 -12.83
N ASP A 38 19.87 -15.89 -11.73
CA ASP A 38 20.75 -17.00 -11.35
C ASP A 38 20.31 -18.29 -12.07
N GLU A 39 21.26 -18.96 -12.72
CA GLU A 39 21.03 -20.17 -13.52
C GLU A 39 20.49 -21.35 -12.70
N ARG A 40 20.72 -21.37 -11.39
CA ARG A 40 20.13 -22.38 -10.47
C ARG A 40 18.60 -22.30 -10.46
N TYR A 41 18.04 -21.14 -10.81
CA TYR A 41 16.61 -20.91 -10.86
C TYR A 41 16.12 -20.77 -12.30
N LEU A 42 16.33 -19.60 -12.93
CA LEU A 42 15.87 -19.33 -14.30
C LEU A 42 17.01 -18.88 -15.22
N GLY A 43 18.01 -18.14 -14.71
CA GLY A 43 19.13 -17.65 -15.51
C GLY A 43 18.74 -16.59 -16.54
N ALA A 44 17.71 -15.78 -16.28
CA ALA A 44 17.18 -14.85 -17.27
C ALA A 44 16.66 -13.53 -16.69
N ASP A 45 16.70 -12.47 -17.51
CA ASP A 45 16.13 -11.16 -17.22
C ASP A 45 14.60 -11.18 -17.34
N VAL A 46 13.91 -10.98 -16.21
CA VAL A 46 12.44 -10.99 -16.13
C VAL A 46 11.83 -9.60 -16.18
N GLY A 47 10.54 -9.52 -16.51
CA GLY A 47 9.72 -8.32 -16.33
C GLY A 47 9.00 -8.35 -14.99
N LEU A 48 9.07 -7.25 -14.24
CA LEU A 48 8.31 -7.07 -12.99
C LEU A 48 7.37 -5.87 -13.06
N LEU A 49 6.13 -6.07 -12.63
CA LEU A 49 5.16 -5.01 -12.44
C LEU A 49 4.69 -5.06 -10.98
N ALA A 50 5.07 -4.05 -10.22
CA ALA A 50 4.87 -3.97 -8.79
C ALA A 50 3.84 -2.90 -8.44
N SER A 51 2.91 -3.21 -7.52
CA SER A 51 1.93 -2.27 -6.97
C SER A 51 1.95 -2.30 -5.44
N LEU A 52 1.97 -1.14 -4.80
CA LEU A 52 1.97 -0.99 -3.34
C LEU A 52 0.54 -0.85 -2.82
N HIS A 53 0.21 -1.64 -1.80
CA HIS A 53 -0.95 -1.40 -0.94
C HIS A 53 -0.51 -1.25 0.51
N THR A 54 -1.28 -0.45 1.24
CA THR A 54 -1.01 -0.17 2.66
C THR A 54 -2.12 -0.63 3.58
N TRP A 55 -3.11 -1.38 3.06
CA TRP A 55 -4.30 -1.78 3.81
C TRP A 55 -4.54 -3.29 3.79
N GLY A 56 -5.05 -3.80 4.91
CA GLY A 56 -5.58 -5.15 5.03
C GLY A 56 -7.04 -5.23 4.64
N ARG A 57 -7.64 -6.41 4.81
CA ARG A 57 -9.06 -6.63 4.50
C ARG A 57 -9.98 -5.79 5.40
N THR A 58 -9.59 -5.48 6.62
CA THR A 58 -10.34 -4.62 7.55
C THR A 58 -9.96 -3.13 7.43
N ALA A 59 -9.27 -2.73 6.36
CA ALA A 59 -8.67 -1.41 6.17
C ALA A 59 -7.67 -1.02 7.29
N SER A 60 -7.13 -2.00 8.02
CA SER A 60 -6.02 -1.80 8.94
C SER A 60 -4.72 -1.60 8.18
N PHE A 61 -3.75 -0.91 8.78
CA PHE A 61 -2.45 -0.69 8.15
C PHE A 61 -1.67 -1.99 7.95
N HIS A 62 -1.38 -2.31 6.69
CA HIS A 62 -0.74 -3.55 6.27
C HIS A 62 0.05 -3.30 4.97
N PRO A 63 1.28 -2.76 5.05
CA PRO A 63 2.08 -2.45 3.86
C PRO A 63 2.57 -3.73 3.18
N HIS A 64 2.22 -3.87 1.91
CA HIS A 64 2.64 -4.97 1.07
C HIS A 64 2.72 -4.58 -0.40
N VAL A 65 3.62 -5.22 -1.13
CA VAL A 65 3.77 -5.03 -2.58
C VAL A 65 3.32 -6.29 -3.30
N HIS A 66 2.37 -6.13 -4.21
CA HIS A 66 2.03 -7.15 -5.21
C HIS A 66 2.97 -7.03 -6.38
N VAL A 67 3.62 -8.12 -6.75
CA VAL A 67 4.52 -8.17 -7.91
C VAL A 67 4.03 -9.24 -8.88
N LEU A 68 3.74 -8.81 -10.11
CA LEU A 68 3.62 -9.70 -11.25
C LEU A 68 4.99 -9.91 -11.88
N VAL A 69 5.28 -11.15 -12.19
CA VAL A 69 6.54 -11.59 -12.80
C VAL A 69 6.18 -12.24 -14.13
N THR A 70 6.95 -11.97 -15.18
CA THR A 70 6.82 -12.68 -16.46
C THR A 70 7.00 -14.19 -16.24
N GLY A 71 6.29 -15.01 -17.02
CA GLY A 71 6.40 -16.48 -16.98
C GLY A 71 7.70 -17.03 -17.59
N GLY A 72 8.76 -16.23 -17.59
CA GLY A 72 10.03 -16.46 -18.26
C GLY A 72 10.82 -15.17 -18.35
N GLY A 73 12.00 -15.21 -18.96
CA GLY A 73 12.87 -14.05 -19.13
C GLY A 73 13.77 -14.18 -20.35
N LEU A 74 14.56 -13.15 -20.63
CA LEU A 74 15.59 -13.18 -21.69
C LEU A 74 16.94 -13.59 -21.12
N ARG A 75 17.59 -14.59 -21.73
CA ARG A 75 19.00 -14.89 -21.55
C ARG A 75 19.74 -14.42 -22.79
N GLY A 76 20.38 -13.26 -22.69
CA GLY A 76 20.81 -12.52 -23.88
C GLY A 76 19.61 -12.15 -24.73
N ASP A 77 19.54 -12.68 -25.94
CA ASP A 77 18.45 -12.49 -26.89
C ASP A 77 17.50 -13.70 -26.98
N GLU A 78 17.70 -14.76 -26.19
CA GLU A 78 16.86 -15.96 -26.21
C GLU A 78 15.83 -15.94 -25.08
N TRP A 79 14.57 -16.24 -25.40
CA TRP A 79 13.51 -16.41 -24.41
C TRP A 79 13.64 -17.74 -23.67
N ARG A 80 13.70 -17.66 -22.34
CA ARG A 80 13.68 -18.81 -21.44
C ARG A 80 12.37 -18.81 -20.68
N ALA A 81 11.49 -19.76 -21.03
CA ALA A 81 10.25 -19.98 -20.32
C ALA A 81 10.52 -20.57 -18.93
N LEU A 82 9.68 -20.21 -17.96
CA LEU A 82 9.65 -20.91 -16.68
C LEU A 82 8.98 -22.28 -16.89
N THR A 83 9.76 -23.35 -16.73
CA THR A 83 9.29 -24.74 -16.93
C THR A 83 8.84 -25.42 -15.65
N LYS A 84 9.23 -24.90 -14.48
CA LYS A 84 8.89 -25.44 -13.15
C LYS A 84 7.51 -24.96 -12.71
N GLU A 85 6.80 -25.79 -11.96
CA GLU A 85 5.49 -25.45 -11.38
C GLU A 85 5.56 -24.28 -10.38
N PHE A 86 6.71 -24.07 -9.74
CA PHE A 86 6.93 -22.98 -8.81
C PHE A 86 8.09 -22.09 -9.24
N LEU A 87 7.89 -20.77 -9.11
CA LEU A 87 8.81 -19.74 -9.59
C LEU A 87 10.17 -19.77 -8.86
N LEU A 88 10.14 -19.80 -7.52
CA LEU A 88 11.32 -19.76 -6.66
C LEU A 88 11.04 -20.49 -5.34
N PRO A 89 12.06 -21.08 -4.68
CA PRO A 89 11.91 -21.59 -3.33
C PRO A 89 11.53 -20.46 -2.35
N VAL A 90 10.38 -20.59 -1.69
CA VAL A 90 9.83 -19.52 -0.84
C VAL A 90 10.75 -19.18 0.34
N GLY A 91 11.48 -20.15 0.89
CA GLY A 91 12.43 -19.93 1.98
C GLY A 91 13.59 -19.01 1.58
N VAL A 92 14.19 -19.26 0.42
CA VAL A 92 15.28 -18.43 -0.13
C VAL A 92 14.78 -17.01 -0.40
N LEU A 93 13.58 -16.90 -0.97
CA LEU A 93 12.95 -15.63 -1.29
C LEU A 93 12.71 -14.78 -0.02
N LYS A 94 12.12 -15.38 1.02
CA LYS A 94 11.88 -14.73 2.32
C LYS A 94 13.20 -14.27 2.95
N ALA A 95 14.22 -15.13 2.95
CA ALA A 95 15.52 -14.81 3.54
C ALA A 95 16.22 -13.65 2.81
N LYS A 96 16.25 -13.67 1.47
CA LYS A 96 16.86 -12.60 0.67
C LYS A 96 16.10 -11.27 0.80
N PHE A 97 14.77 -11.32 0.75
CA PHE A 97 13.94 -10.13 0.94
C PHE A 97 14.17 -9.49 2.32
N ARG A 98 14.10 -10.29 3.39
CA ARG A 98 14.39 -9.85 4.76
C ARG A 98 15.79 -9.25 4.86
N GLY A 99 16.81 -9.95 4.37
CA GLY A 99 18.20 -9.51 4.47
C GLY A 99 18.45 -8.16 3.78
N LYS A 100 17.96 -7.99 2.55
CA LYS A 100 18.08 -6.71 1.81
C LYS A 100 17.41 -5.57 2.56
N TRP A 101 16.16 -5.76 2.96
CA TRP A 101 15.39 -4.69 3.59
C TRP A 101 16.03 -4.28 4.93
N LEU A 102 16.35 -5.24 5.80
CA LEU A 102 16.95 -4.96 7.11
C LEU A 102 18.34 -4.34 7.01
N SER A 103 19.16 -4.76 6.04
CA SER A 103 20.46 -4.16 5.78
C SER A 103 20.33 -2.68 5.44
N TRP A 104 19.46 -2.32 4.50
CA TRP A 104 19.24 -0.92 4.12
C TRP A 104 18.59 -0.10 5.21
N LEU A 105 17.66 -0.69 5.98
CA LEU A 105 17.08 -0.04 7.14
C LEU A 105 18.15 0.34 8.16
N ASN A 106 18.99 -0.62 8.53
CA ASN A 106 20.03 -0.39 9.53
C ASN A 106 21.07 0.64 9.04
N ALA A 107 21.41 0.61 7.75
CA ALA A 107 22.29 1.61 7.14
C ALA A 107 21.66 3.01 7.15
N ALA A 108 20.39 3.13 6.78
CA ALA A 108 19.68 4.41 6.79
C ALA A 108 19.56 4.99 8.22
N TYR A 109 19.36 4.12 9.22
CA TYR A 109 19.41 4.52 10.63
C TYR A 109 20.79 5.08 11.01
N ALA A 110 21.86 4.32 10.73
CA ALA A 110 23.22 4.72 11.06
C ALA A 110 23.67 6.03 10.39
N GLN A 111 23.08 6.36 9.24
CA GLN A 111 23.33 7.59 8.49
C GLN A 111 22.43 8.77 8.93
N GLY A 112 21.56 8.60 9.92
CA GLY A 112 20.62 9.64 10.35
C GLY A 112 19.50 9.94 9.36
N HIS A 113 19.26 9.06 8.38
CA HIS A 113 18.22 9.23 7.36
C HIS A 113 16.84 8.75 7.81
N LEU A 114 16.74 8.09 8.98
CA LEU A 114 15.47 7.62 9.55
C LEU A 114 15.09 8.44 10.77
N LYS A 115 13.81 8.78 10.85
CA LYS A 115 13.20 9.35 12.04
C LYS A 115 12.64 8.22 12.90
N LEU A 116 13.15 8.07 14.11
CA LEU A 116 12.53 7.20 15.11
C LEU A 116 11.27 7.85 15.70
N PRO A 117 10.31 7.06 16.19
CA PRO A 117 9.24 7.56 17.04
C PRO A 117 9.80 8.28 18.26
N GLY A 118 9.15 9.35 18.71
CA GLY A 118 9.70 10.22 19.76
C GLY A 118 9.94 9.53 21.12
N HIS A 119 9.29 8.39 21.36
CA HIS A 119 9.45 7.58 22.57
C HIS A 119 10.43 6.42 22.40
N TRP A 120 11.06 6.26 21.24
CA TRP A 120 12.07 5.22 21.02
C TRP A 120 13.45 5.75 21.36
N SER A 121 14.16 5.01 22.22
CA SER A 121 15.61 5.14 22.36
C SER A 121 16.36 4.29 21.32
N ASP A 122 17.67 4.51 21.21
CA ASP A 122 18.58 3.62 20.48
C ASP A 122 18.46 2.15 20.91
N SER A 123 18.18 1.92 22.20
CA SER A 123 18.03 0.57 22.74
C SER A 123 16.75 -0.10 22.23
N ASP A 124 15.65 0.66 22.13
CA ASP A 124 14.37 0.21 21.60
C ASP A 124 14.47 -0.11 20.11
N TRP A 125 15.16 0.75 19.36
CA TRP A 125 15.51 0.50 17.96
C TRP A 125 16.24 -0.84 17.78
N ARG A 126 17.34 -1.05 18.52
CA ARG A 126 18.13 -2.28 18.41
C ARG A 126 17.31 -3.51 18.82
N ARG A 127 16.42 -3.38 19.82
CA ARG A 127 15.50 -4.44 20.23
C ARG A 127 14.51 -4.77 19.11
N ALA A 128 13.87 -3.77 18.52
CA ALA A 128 12.95 -3.95 17.40
C ALA A 128 13.64 -4.62 16.21
N LEU A 129 14.86 -4.18 15.85
CA LEU A 129 15.64 -4.75 14.75
C LEU A 129 15.95 -6.24 14.99
N ARG A 130 16.37 -6.60 16.21
CA ARG A 130 16.63 -8.00 16.59
C ARG A 130 15.35 -8.86 16.53
N GLN A 131 14.22 -8.32 16.95
CA GLN A 131 12.94 -9.03 16.90
C GLN A 131 12.52 -9.31 15.46
N VAL A 132 12.53 -8.30 14.59
CA VAL A 132 12.12 -8.48 13.18
C VAL A 132 13.10 -9.32 12.37
N ALA A 133 14.39 -9.34 12.73
CA ALA A 133 15.40 -10.18 12.10
C ALA A 133 15.16 -11.68 12.34
N ARG A 134 14.67 -12.04 13.54
CA ARG A 134 14.37 -13.44 13.91
C ARG A 134 13.02 -13.92 13.40
N LYS A 135 12.11 -13.01 13.06
CA LYS A 135 10.80 -13.37 12.51
C LYS A 135 10.90 -14.04 11.14
N GLN A 136 9.93 -14.92 10.89
CA GLN A 136 9.64 -15.45 9.56
C GLN A 136 8.85 -14.41 8.77
N TRP A 137 9.48 -13.80 7.77
CA TRP A 137 8.84 -12.80 6.93
C TRP A 137 7.85 -13.46 5.95
N ASN A 138 6.78 -12.75 5.61
CA ASN A 138 5.76 -13.28 4.71
C ASN A 138 6.05 -12.86 3.27
N VAL A 139 6.24 -13.85 2.42
CA VAL A 139 6.18 -13.70 0.97
C VAL A 139 5.29 -14.81 0.42
N ARG A 140 4.27 -14.42 -0.33
CA ARG A 140 3.31 -15.34 -0.94
C ARG A 140 3.53 -15.43 -2.45
N ILE A 141 3.73 -16.65 -2.93
CA ILE A 141 3.69 -16.98 -4.35
C ILE A 141 2.26 -17.43 -4.66
N GLN A 142 1.68 -16.87 -5.73
CA GLN A 142 0.39 -17.35 -6.26
C GLN A 142 0.69 -18.18 -7.51
N GLY A 143 -0.20 -19.13 -7.82
CA GLY A 143 -0.07 -19.94 -9.03
C GLY A 143 -0.02 -19.08 -10.30
N PRO A 144 0.52 -19.62 -11.40
CA PRO A 144 0.64 -18.90 -12.66
C PRO A 144 -0.74 -18.55 -13.21
N TYR A 145 -0.85 -17.38 -13.83
CA TYR A 145 -2.03 -17.04 -14.62
C TYR A 145 -1.95 -17.75 -15.97
N ARG A 146 -3.00 -18.49 -16.31
CA ARG A 146 -3.08 -19.20 -17.60
C ARG A 146 -3.24 -18.27 -18.80
N HIS A 147 -3.84 -17.09 -18.60
CA HIS A 147 -4.15 -16.15 -19.65
C HIS A 147 -3.87 -14.71 -19.23
N GLY A 148 -3.51 -13.85 -20.20
CA GLY A 148 -3.24 -12.43 -19.98
C GLY A 148 -4.41 -11.66 -19.38
N SER A 149 -5.65 -12.05 -19.70
CA SER A 149 -6.88 -11.46 -19.12
C SER A 149 -6.94 -11.59 -17.59
N GLY A 150 -6.48 -12.72 -17.03
CA GLY A 150 -6.37 -12.92 -15.59
C GLY A 150 -5.37 -11.97 -14.93
N VAL A 151 -4.26 -11.70 -15.62
CA VAL A 151 -3.22 -10.76 -15.19
C VAL A 151 -3.75 -9.32 -15.22
N VAL A 152 -4.45 -8.93 -16.29
CA VAL A 152 -5.07 -7.60 -16.44
C VAL A 152 -6.14 -7.35 -15.38
N ASN A 153 -7.01 -8.34 -15.12
CA ASN A 153 -8.03 -8.24 -14.09
C ASN A 153 -7.45 -8.18 -12.67
N TYR A 154 -6.35 -8.90 -12.43
CA TYR A 154 -5.60 -8.78 -11.19
C TYR A 154 -5.05 -7.36 -11.04
N LEU A 155 -4.35 -6.85 -12.06
CA LEU A 155 -3.80 -5.50 -12.07
C LEU A 155 -4.84 -4.41 -11.86
N SER A 156 -5.93 -4.45 -12.64
CA SER A 156 -6.96 -3.40 -12.59
C SER A 156 -7.53 -3.22 -11.19
N ARG A 157 -7.74 -4.31 -10.45
CA ARG A 157 -8.23 -4.29 -9.06
C ARG A 157 -7.28 -3.59 -8.10
N TYR A 158 -5.97 -3.67 -8.35
CA TYR A 158 -4.93 -3.13 -7.49
C TYR A 158 -4.43 -1.75 -7.92
N LEU A 159 -4.73 -1.34 -9.15
CA LEU A 159 -4.40 -0.02 -9.70
C LEU A 159 -5.53 0.99 -9.52
N HIS A 160 -6.79 0.55 -9.62
CA HIS A 160 -7.97 1.44 -9.63
C HIS A 160 -8.73 1.49 -8.30
N GLY A 161 -8.33 0.70 -7.29
CA GLY A 161 -9.04 0.61 -6.02
C GLY A 161 -8.38 1.42 -4.89
N GLY A 162 -9.21 2.07 -4.07
CA GLY A 162 -8.80 2.59 -2.76
C GLY A 162 -8.79 1.49 -1.67
N PRO A 163 -8.53 1.88 -0.41
CA PRO A 163 -8.50 0.95 0.72
C PRO A 163 -9.83 0.25 1.01
N ILE A 164 -10.93 0.85 0.55
CA ILE A 164 -12.27 0.27 0.62
C ILE A 164 -12.99 0.51 -0.70
N LYS A 165 -13.85 -0.44 -1.09
CA LYS A 165 -14.72 -0.33 -2.27
C LYS A 165 -16.12 0.05 -1.79
N ASP A 166 -16.83 0.85 -2.55
CA ASP A 166 -18.18 1.34 -2.22
C ASP A 166 -19.14 0.19 -1.88
N GLN A 167 -19.11 -0.89 -2.66
CA GLN A 167 -19.94 -2.09 -2.43
C GLN A 167 -19.71 -2.79 -1.07
N ARG A 168 -18.60 -2.48 -0.38
CA ARG A 168 -18.33 -3.02 0.95
C ARG A 168 -19.02 -2.22 2.05
N LEU A 169 -19.40 -0.97 1.81
CA LEU A 169 -20.15 -0.16 2.76
C LEU A 169 -21.56 -0.75 2.88
N VAL A 170 -22.01 -0.96 4.12
CA VAL A 170 -23.33 -1.52 4.44
C VAL A 170 -24.25 -0.43 4.93
N ASP A 171 -23.77 0.35 5.89
CA ASP A 171 -24.52 1.39 6.57
C ASP A 171 -23.55 2.45 7.12
N ALA A 172 -24.01 3.70 7.21
CA ALA A 172 -23.22 4.80 7.75
C ALA A 172 -24.12 5.91 8.29
N ASP A 173 -23.79 6.39 9.48
CA ASP A 173 -24.41 7.55 10.11
C ASP A 173 -23.34 8.50 10.70
N ALA A 174 -23.77 9.55 11.41
CA ALA A 174 -22.87 10.52 12.02
C ALA A 174 -21.90 9.89 13.05
N SER A 175 -22.27 8.78 13.67
CA SER A 175 -21.55 8.12 14.75
C SER A 175 -20.74 6.90 14.30
N ARG A 176 -21.21 6.16 13.28
CA ARG A 176 -20.61 4.88 12.88
C ARG A 176 -20.64 4.61 11.39
N VAL A 177 -19.72 3.76 10.95
CA VAL A 177 -19.68 3.18 9.60
C VAL A 177 -19.53 1.67 9.71
N SER A 178 -20.42 0.94 9.03
CA SER A 178 -20.43 -0.52 8.93
C SER A 178 -20.01 -0.97 7.54
N PHE A 179 -19.07 -1.91 7.46
CA PHE A 179 -18.60 -2.44 6.18
C PHE A 179 -18.23 -3.92 6.23
N ARG A 180 -18.42 -4.59 5.10
CA ARG A 180 -18.11 -6.02 4.92
C ARG A 180 -16.64 -6.22 4.71
N TYR A 181 -16.06 -7.27 5.29
CA TYR A 181 -14.70 -7.74 5.05
C TYR A 181 -14.68 -9.26 4.99
N ARG A 182 -13.70 -9.82 4.27
CA ARG A 182 -13.46 -11.25 4.26
C ARG A 182 -12.47 -11.62 5.36
N ASP A 183 -12.90 -12.39 6.33
CA ASP A 183 -12.05 -12.86 7.42
C ASP A 183 -10.91 -13.75 6.85
N HIS A 184 -9.75 -13.73 7.49
CA HIS A 184 -8.58 -14.49 7.06
C HIS A 184 -8.45 -15.85 7.74
N HIS A 185 -9.13 -16.07 8.86
CA HIS A 185 -9.14 -17.34 9.57
C HIS A 185 -10.10 -18.33 8.91
N ASP A 186 -11.34 -17.92 8.67
CA ASP A 186 -12.39 -18.79 8.12
C ASP A 186 -12.77 -18.48 6.65
N GLY A 187 -12.25 -17.38 6.09
CA GLY A 187 -12.53 -16.99 4.71
C GLY A 187 -13.95 -16.48 4.45
N LYS A 188 -14.78 -16.31 5.48
CA LYS A 188 -16.18 -15.87 5.38
C LYS A 188 -16.27 -14.35 5.27
N GLU A 189 -17.36 -13.87 4.69
CA GLU A 189 -17.69 -12.45 4.69
C GLU A 189 -18.36 -12.08 6.02
N LYS A 190 -17.85 -11.06 6.70
CA LYS A 190 -18.31 -10.56 7.99
C LYS A 190 -18.47 -9.04 7.93
N THR A 191 -19.29 -8.48 8.81
CA THR A 191 -19.45 -7.03 8.95
C THR A 191 -18.64 -6.53 10.15
N MET A 192 -18.00 -5.37 10.00
CA MET A 192 -17.36 -4.65 11.10
C MET A 192 -17.92 -3.23 11.12
N THR A 193 -18.18 -2.74 12.33
CA THR A 193 -18.64 -1.37 12.58
C THR A 193 -17.55 -0.62 13.34
N LEU A 194 -17.24 0.59 12.90
CA LEU A 194 -16.31 1.51 13.55
C LEU A 194 -17.00 2.82 13.82
N LYS A 195 -16.51 3.58 14.81
CA LYS A 195 -16.84 5.00 14.91
C LYS A 195 -16.43 5.73 13.62
N THR A 196 -17.19 6.73 13.22
CA THR A 196 -16.97 7.45 11.95
C THR A 196 -15.57 8.04 11.85
N GLU A 197 -15.05 8.64 12.93
CA GLU A 197 -13.71 9.19 13.01
C GLU A 197 -12.61 8.13 12.88
N HIS A 198 -12.82 6.92 13.42
CA HIS A 198 -11.89 5.81 13.29
C HIS A 198 -11.88 5.27 11.87
N PHE A 199 -13.04 5.18 11.22
CA PHE A 199 -13.14 4.78 9.82
C PHE A 199 -12.41 5.78 8.91
N ILE A 200 -12.68 7.07 9.06
CA ILE A 200 -12.03 8.13 8.29
C ILE A 200 -10.52 8.08 8.49
N SER A 201 -10.05 7.99 9.74
CA SER A 201 -8.62 7.91 10.05
C SER A 201 -7.96 6.70 9.38
N ARG A 202 -8.60 5.52 9.41
CA ARG A 202 -8.09 4.33 8.72
C ARG A 202 -7.98 4.55 7.22
N VAL A 203 -9.01 5.12 6.58
CA VAL A 203 -8.98 5.38 5.13
C VAL A 203 -7.88 6.38 4.77
N LEU A 204 -7.78 7.50 5.51
CA LEU A 204 -6.81 8.55 5.25
C LEU A 204 -5.36 8.10 5.48
N TRP A 205 -5.14 7.12 6.35
CA TRP A 205 -3.82 6.52 6.57
C TRP A 205 -3.17 5.97 5.29
N HIS A 206 -4.00 5.58 4.33
CA HIS A 206 -3.58 4.99 3.07
C HIS A 206 -3.33 6.00 1.95
N VAL A 207 -3.54 7.30 2.20
CA VAL A 207 -3.26 8.37 1.23
C VAL A 207 -1.75 8.45 1.00
N PRO A 208 -1.25 8.18 -0.21
CA PRO A 208 0.19 8.15 -0.48
C PRO A 208 0.87 9.48 -0.19
N VAL A 209 2.18 9.46 0.08
CA VAL A 209 2.95 10.71 0.17
C VAL A 209 2.93 11.41 -1.19
N LYS A 210 2.88 12.74 -1.21
CA LYS A 210 2.90 13.52 -2.45
C LYS A 210 4.10 13.13 -3.33
N GLY A 211 3.83 12.84 -4.61
CA GLY A 211 4.84 12.43 -5.59
C GLY A 211 5.30 10.97 -5.46
N GLN A 212 4.70 10.18 -4.57
CA GLN A 212 5.02 8.77 -4.43
C GLN A 212 4.29 7.94 -5.50
N HIS A 213 5.05 7.17 -6.28
CA HIS A 213 4.50 6.21 -7.22
C HIS A 213 4.13 4.90 -6.51
N ASN A 214 2.85 4.52 -6.60
CA ASN A 214 2.33 3.24 -6.09
C ASN A 214 2.44 2.09 -7.08
N VAL A 215 2.96 2.34 -8.29
CA VAL A 215 3.12 1.36 -9.35
C VAL A 215 4.49 1.54 -9.97
N ARG A 216 5.24 0.46 -10.11
CA ARG A 216 6.60 0.49 -10.65
C ARG A 216 6.84 -0.67 -11.60
N TYR A 217 7.63 -0.40 -12.62
CA TYR A 217 8.01 -1.34 -13.65
C TYR A 217 9.51 -1.63 -13.52
N TYR A 218 9.91 -2.89 -13.71
CA TYR A 218 11.30 -3.30 -13.73
C TYR A 218 11.55 -4.30 -14.85
N GLY A 219 12.82 -4.39 -15.28
CA GLY A 219 13.25 -5.34 -16.31
C GLY A 219 12.43 -5.21 -17.60
N LEU A 220 11.90 -6.31 -18.11
CA LEU A 220 11.18 -6.33 -19.39
C LEU A 220 9.92 -5.46 -19.46
N TYR A 221 9.37 -5.01 -18.32
CA TYR A 221 8.21 -4.12 -18.31
C TYR A 221 8.54 -2.63 -18.27
N VAL A 222 9.82 -2.22 -18.15
CA VAL A 222 10.15 -0.78 -18.22
C VAL A 222 9.85 -0.23 -19.61
N PRO A 223 9.41 1.04 -19.75
CA PRO A 223 9.08 1.62 -21.06
C PRO A 223 10.17 1.40 -22.11
N GLY A 224 11.43 1.65 -21.76
CA GLY A 224 12.60 1.51 -22.64
C GLY A 224 12.96 0.07 -23.08
N ALA A 225 12.29 -0.96 -22.58
CA ALA A 225 12.54 -2.35 -22.99
C ALA A 225 11.64 -2.82 -24.17
N SER A 226 11.15 -1.90 -25.01
CA SER A 226 10.27 -2.20 -26.15
C SER A 226 10.89 -3.22 -27.10
N ARG A 227 12.14 -2.96 -27.56
CA ARG A 227 12.88 -3.88 -28.45
C ARG A 227 12.99 -5.29 -27.89
N LYS A 228 13.27 -5.43 -26.58
CA LYS A 228 13.33 -6.72 -25.89
C LYS A 228 11.96 -7.41 -25.89
N ARG A 229 10.87 -6.68 -25.63
CA ARG A 229 9.51 -7.22 -25.70
C ARG A 229 9.12 -7.66 -27.11
N ASP A 230 9.51 -6.92 -28.14
CA ASP A 230 9.23 -7.28 -29.53
C ASP A 230 10.00 -8.53 -29.96
N LEU A 231 11.25 -8.67 -29.52
CA LEU A 231 12.04 -9.88 -29.70
C LEU A 231 11.36 -11.11 -29.06
N ILE A 232 10.88 -10.97 -27.83
CA ILE A 232 10.15 -12.05 -27.14
C ILE A 232 8.88 -12.43 -27.91
N ARG A 233 8.11 -11.46 -28.38
CA ARG A 233 6.88 -11.70 -29.18
C ARG A 233 7.17 -12.51 -30.44
N LYS A 234 8.25 -12.17 -31.17
CA LYS A 234 8.68 -12.91 -32.36
C LYS A 234 9.00 -14.37 -32.02
N GLN A 235 9.73 -14.61 -30.93
CA GLN A 235 10.09 -15.98 -30.51
C GLN A 235 8.91 -16.80 -30.01
N LEU A 236 7.94 -16.16 -29.36
CA LEU A 236 6.73 -16.82 -28.87
C LEU A 236 5.65 -16.99 -29.95
N GLY A 237 5.91 -16.58 -31.20
CA GLY A 237 4.92 -16.60 -32.28
C GLY A 237 3.67 -15.75 -31.97
N THR A 238 3.75 -14.85 -30.99
CA THR A 238 2.62 -14.04 -30.54
C THR A 238 2.68 -12.70 -31.25
N MET A 239 1.87 -12.53 -32.28
CA MET A 239 1.62 -11.20 -32.86
C MET A 239 1.00 -10.30 -31.78
N THR A 240 1.26 -8.99 -31.88
CA THR A 240 0.83 -7.92 -30.94
C THR A 240 -0.40 -8.28 -30.12
N GLY A 241 -0.27 -8.25 -28.78
CA GLY A 241 -1.35 -8.56 -27.86
C GLY A 241 -2.63 -7.82 -28.25
N GLU A 242 -3.77 -8.51 -28.13
CA GLU A 242 -5.09 -8.03 -28.55
C GLU A 242 -5.21 -6.51 -28.42
N THR A 243 -5.47 -5.83 -29.54
CA THR A 243 -5.87 -4.44 -29.51
C THR A 243 -7.11 -4.34 -28.63
N VAL A 244 -6.92 -3.91 -27.38
CA VAL A 244 -8.02 -3.66 -26.46
C VAL A 244 -8.78 -2.47 -27.03
N ARG A 245 -9.89 -2.76 -27.71
CA ARG A 245 -10.89 -1.75 -28.01
C ARG A 245 -11.49 -1.35 -26.66
N PRO A 246 -11.35 -0.08 -26.22
CA PRO A 246 -12.03 0.35 -25.02
C PRO A 246 -13.52 0.05 -25.18
N SER A 247 -14.13 -0.66 -24.23
CA SER A 247 -15.58 -0.82 -24.23
C SER A 247 -16.21 0.58 -24.19
N GLU A 248 -17.20 0.83 -25.04
CA GLU A 248 -18.04 2.02 -24.90
C GLU A 248 -18.55 2.07 -23.46
N LYS A 249 -18.28 3.20 -22.78
CA LYS A 249 -18.80 3.38 -21.43
C LYS A 249 -20.28 3.71 -21.58
N PRO A 250 -21.19 2.91 -20.98
CA PRO A 250 -22.61 3.24 -21.05
C PRO A 250 -22.83 4.64 -20.47
N GLU A 251 -23.68 5.42 -21.14
CA GLU A 251 -24.14 6.69 -20.60
C GLU A 251 -24.78 6.44 -19.24
N ARG A 252 -24.29 7.14 -18.21
CA ARG A 252 -24.86 7.02 -16.88
C ARG A 252 -26.14 7.83 -16.86
N ILE A 253 -27.26 7.20 -16.57
CA ILE A 253 -28.56 7.87 -16.41
C ILE A 253 -28.88 8.05 -14.93
N CYS A 254 -29.57 9.15 -14.60
CA CYS A 254 -30.09 9.38 -13.27
C CYS A 254 -31.20 8.35 -12.97
N PRO A 255 -31.12 7.57 -11.88
CA PRO A 255 -32.15 6.58 -11.57
C PRO A 255 -33.49 7.21 -11.15
N ALA A 256 -33.52 8.50 -10.82
CA ALA A 256 -34.73 9.21 -10.41
C ALA A 256 -35.46 9.89 -11.58
N CYS A 257 -34.74 10.48 -12.53
CA CYS A 257 -35.34 11.29 -13.60
C CYS A 257 -34.94 10.88 -15.03
N GLY A 258 -34.09 9.86 -15.20
CA GLY A 258 -33.67 9.36 -16.52
C GLY A 258 -32.69 10.25 -17.29
N ALA A 259 -32.39 11.47 -16.80
CA ALA A 259 -31.46 12.38 -17.46
C ALA A 259 -30.03 11.82 -17.51
N VAL A 260 -29.30 12.12 -18.59
CA VAL A 260 -27.87 11.77 -18.72
C VAL A 260 -27.06 12.50 -17.65
N LEU A 261 -26.31 11.75 -16.85
CA LEU A 261 -25.41 12.28 -15.84
C LEU A 261 -24.14 12.81 -16.52
N LEU A 262 -23.94 14.13 -16.44
CA LEU A 262 -22.75 14.78 -16.95
C LEU A 262 -21.55 14.47 -16.05
N HIS A 263 -20.56 13.77 -16.61
CA HIS A 263 -19.33 13.45 -15.88
C HIS A 263 -18.32 14.60 -16.05
N TYR A 264 -18.35 15.55 -15.11
CA TYR A 264 -17.39 16.66 -15.11
C TYR A 264 -16.01 16.16 -14.67
N ARG A 265 -15.11 15.93 -15.63
CA ARG A 265 -13.70 15.72 -15.30
C ARG A 265 -13.08 17.06 -14.95
N SER A 266 -12.92 17.31 -13.65
CA SER A 266 -12.02 18.38 -13.19
C SER A 266 -10.60 18.05 -13.63
N THR A 267 -10.16 18.58 -14.77
CA THR A 267 -8.76 18.58 -15.20
C THR A 267 -7.97 19.63 -14.41
N ARG A 268 -8.18 19.72 -13.09
CA ARG A 268 -7.34 20.56 -12.24
C ARG A 268 -6.02 19.85 -11.98
N ARG A 269 -5.02 20.16 -12.80
CA ARG A 269 -3.58 20.10 -12.45
C ARG A 269 -3.19 21.08 -11.32
N LYS A 270 -4.15 21.65 -10.58
CA LYS A 270 -3.94 22.46 -9.38
C LYS A 270 -4.81 21.90 -8.27
N ILE A 271 -4.15 21.27 -7.30
CA ILE A 271 -4.69 20.90 -5.99
C ILE A 271 -5.65 22.01 -5.54
N SER A 272 -6.93 21.70 -5.35
CA SER A 272 -7.87 22.64 -4.77
C SER A 272 -7.50 22.84 -3.30
N TYR A 273 -6.79 23.93 -3.02
CA TYR A 273 -6.90 24.53 -1.71
C TYR A 273 -8.35 25.00 -1.57
N ILE A 274 -8.99 24.67 -0.44
CA ILE A 274 -10.21 25.37 -0.02
C ILE A 274 -9.79 26.83 0.15
N LYS A 275 -9.96 27.64 -0.89
CA LYS A 275 -9.87 29.09 -0.77
C LYS A 275 -11.20 29.54 -0.20
N ASN A 276 -11.16 29.98 1.05
CA ASN A 276 -12.26 30.72 1.66
C ASN A 276 -12.30 32.08 0.95
N THR A 277 -13.07 32.20 -0.13
CA THR A 277 -13.33 33.46 -0.80
C THR A 277 -14.77 33.88 -0.54
N ARG A 278 -14.94 34.80 0.43
CA ARG A 278 -16.12 35.66 0.48
C ARG A 278 -16.24 36.42 -0.85
N PRO A 279 -17.45 36.68 -1.37
CA PRO A 279 -17.66 37.80 -2.28
C PRO A 279 -17.76 39.09 -1.47
N LEU A 280 -17.04 40.12 -1.91
CA LEU A 280 -17.31 41.51 -1.62
C LEU A 280 -18.17 42.06 -2.76
N GLU A 281 -19.22 42.80 -2.39
CA GLU A 281 -19.99 43.85 -3.10
C GLU A 281 -21.46 43.70 -2.69
N GLY A 282 -22.18 44.66 -2.09
CA GLY A 282 -21.89 46.03 -1.67
C GLY A 282 -23.20 46.66 -1.15
N SER A 283 -23.06 47.62 -0.23
CA SER A 283 -24.06 48.56 0.32
C SER A 283 -24.98 48.12 1.49
N GLY A 284 -24.82 48.84 2.61
CA GLY A 284 -25.89 49.10 3.58
C GLY A 284 -25.75 48.45 4.97
N GLY A 285 -25.31 49.23 5.96
CA GLY A 285 -25.58 48.95 7.38
C GLY A 285 -24.36 48.66 8.24
N ILE A 286 -23.76 49.71 8.78
CA ILE A 286 -22.78 49.66 9.87
C ILE A 286 -23.48 49.16 11.14
N ALA A 287 -22.98 48.08 11.71
CA ALA A 287 -23.02 47.81 13.16
C ALA A 287 -21.81 46.94 13.52
N GLN A 288 -20.71 47.61 13.85
CA GLN A 288 -19.61 46.98 14.57
C GLN A 288 -20.14 46.55 15.95
N GLN A 289 -20.01 45.26 16.28
CA GLN A 289 -19.96 44.86 17.68
C GLN A 289 -18.60 44.23 17.99
N LYS A 290 -18.06 44.70 19.11
CA LYS A 290 -16.66 44.74 19.52
C LYS A 290 -16.02 43.36 19.65
N VAL A 291 -14.72 43.36 19.30
CA VAL A 291 -13.73 42.39 19.78
C VAL A 291 -13.68 42.49 21.31
N GLY A 292 -14.10 41.42 21.99
CA GLY A 292 -13.66 41.10 23.33
C GLY A 292 -12.37 40.31 23.23
N THR A 293 -11.25 40.98 23.46
CA THR A 293 -9.98 40.35 23.81
C THR A 293 -10.16 39.61 25.13
N ASP A 294 -9.93 38.30 25.15
CA ASP A 294 -9.50 37.62 26.36
C ASP A 294 -8.39 36.61 26.05
N ARG A 295 -7.25 36.90 26.68
CA ARG A 295 -6.08 36.05 26.81
C ARG A 295 -6.38 34.97 27.86
N PHE A 296 -6.42 33.71 27.48
CA PHE A 296 -6.12 32.58 28.39
C PHE A 296 -5.49 31.48 27.50
N GLY A 297 -4.19 31.21 27.59
CA GLY A 297 -3.58 30.56 28.75
C GLY A 297 -3.76 29.05 28.59
N LEU A 298 -2.96 28.42 27.73
CA LEU A 298 -2.92 26.95 27.57
C LEU A 298 -2.27 26.33 28.82
N GLY A 299 -3.06 26.22 29.89
CA GLY A 299 -2.75 25.42 31.07
C GLY A 299 -3.28 23.99 30.86
N TRP A 300 -2.37 23.05 30.69
CA TRP A 300 -2.66 21.62 30.69
C TRP A 300 -2.59 21.15 32.15
N SER A 301 -3.72 20.80 32.76
CA SER A 301 -3.78 20.13 34.06
C SER A 301 -4.27 18.68 33.87
N PRO A 302 -3.54 17.67 34.38
CA PRO A 302 -3.99 16.29 34.34
C PRO A 302 -5.08 16.03 35.40
N PRO A 303 -6.03 15.10 35.17
CA PRO A 303 -7.06 14.79 36.14
C PRO A 303 -6.44 14.09 37.36
N GLN A 304 -6.60 14.71 38.53
CA GLN A 304 -6.44 14.07 39.83
C GLN A 304 -7.68 13.22 40.11
N GLY A 305 -7.46 11.94 40.42
CA GLY A 305 -8.49 11.02 40.89
C GLY A 305 -7.81 9.81 41.51
N GLN A 306 -7.69 9.82 42.84
CA GLN A 306 -7.18 8.73 43.67
C GLN A 306 -7.94 7.43 43.42
N VAL A 307 -7.21 6.34 43.17
CA VAL A 307 -7.56 5.02 43.72
C VAL A 307 -6.26 4.37 44.19
N SER A 308 -6.20 4.09 45.48
CA SER A 308 -5.08 3.55 46.24
C SER A 308 -4.91 2.04 46.07
N PHE A 309 -3.65 1.64 45.90
CA PHE A 309 -2.93 0.47 46.46
C PHE A 309 -3.65 -0.88 46.60
N PHE A 310 -3.12 -1.90 45.92
CA PHE A 310 -2.58 -3.12 46.57
C PHE A 310 -1.42 -3.67 45.72
N GLY A 311 -0.28 -3.92 46.39
CA GLY A 311 0.95 -4.47 45.82
C GLY A 311 0.94 -6.01 45.72
N PRO A 312 2.08 -6.61 45.30
CA PRO A 312 2.16 -8.00 44.88
C PRO A 312 2.47 -8.94 46.05
N GLU A 313 1.90 -10.14 46.05
CA GLU A 313 2.40 -11.27 46.84
C GLU A 313 2.87 -12.42 45.93
N ASN A 314 4.10 -12.84 46.18
CA ASN A 314 4.71 -14.07 45.71
C ASN A 314 4.09 -15.27 46.44
N GLY A 315 3.92 -16.39 45.74
CA GLY A 315 3.62 -17.68 46.38
C GLY A 315 3.82 -18.85 45.43
N ARG A 316 4.85 -19.67 45.70
CA ARG A 316 5.14 -20.97 45.09
C ARG A 316 4.25 -22.08 45.70
N SER A 317 4.29 -23.25 45.05
CA SER A 317 3.83 -24.60 45.47
C SER A 317 2.31 -24.79 45.43
N THR A 318 1.75 -25.83 44.81
CA THR A 318 2.22 -27.15 44.33
C THR A 318 1.61 -27.46 42.97
#